data_AF-A0A7C7KVX5-F1
#
_entry.id   AF-A0A7C7KVX5-F1
#
_cell.length_a   1.000
_cell.length_b   1.000
_cell.length_c   1.000
_cell.angle_alpha   90.00
_cell.angle_beta   90.00
_cell.angle_gamma   90.00
#
_symmetry.space_group_name_H-M   'P 1'
#
loop_
_entity.id
_entity.type
_entity.pdbx_description
1 polymer ?
#
loop_
_entity_poly.entity_id
_entity_poly.type
_entity_poly.pdbx_seq_one_letter_code
_entity_poly.pdbx_strand_id
1 'polypeptide(L)'
;MRNITRAKVGRAIAYAFDDEISTTKFTTPVDLCWSERCITAFRKWLRSIYGTIEALNAEWGTNYANFDEAEPLHVDDLRYVHKLPFDEWNLSRWCDHRTFMDDTFCEVLRELVAYANSIDSSRPAGFVGGQAPAAYGGYDYAKICRVIQWIEAYDVGATNEILRSFLGQARPHVQTFFATLNTPADKWFLWYYFAHGNRGVICWPASGGKLWFSNDGILPQIRALAPTFAELQGDIGKLLINASFDADPIAIYYSHPSIQVSWFMDIAPHRGTWVNRSSGLNNSNATNIINRWAWIKLLEDAGFQYEFVSYLDVREGKQDLHQYRVLILPRTLAMSDAEARAIRTFVANGGLLITDYLPAIFDEHGKGRERGALDDVFGVERDLSKGVLDGKNIAEVNAEFYQRPLRERLMYNGALRHNAFVLYERSLNGRNATGVRIGGSMAFLERNFGRGRTVYLNITPIPYLLVRRQAGGEAYRKLIRGLLSKVGLHPRIIVKIGGKEEPLIERLIWRHDDTYYLCLIANPMRDVNIGGVTVEEIISDAQSSITIEFTMPVRNLTNIRSTKHLGNGRRFQDVFNWCEANIYSFQPMAKSKR
;
A
#
# COMPACT_ATOMS: atom_id res chain seq x y z
N MET A 1 -11.28 29.13 -14.57
CA MET A 1 -11.38 29.65 -15.96
C MET A 1 -10.21 30.55 -16.37
N ARG A 2 -9.95 31.68 -15.67
CA ARG A 2 -8.89 32.64 -16.06
C ARG A 2 -7.48 32.04 -16.00
N ASN A 3 -7.19 31.24 -14.97
CA ASN A 3 -5.85 30.66 -14.80
C ASN A 3 -5.51 29.65 -15.91
N ILE A 4 -6.40 28.69 -16.21
CA ILE A 4 -6.18 27.71 -17.28
C ILE A 4 -6.05 28.39 -18.65
N THR A 5 -6.94 29.33 -18.98
CA THR A 5 -6.91 30.06 -20.26
C THR A 5 -5.61 30.84 -20.45
N ARG A 6 -5.06 31.41 -19.36
CA ARG A 6 -3.76 32.09 -19.39
C ARG A 6 -2.60 31.11 -19.46
N ALA A 7 -2.64 30.05 -18.65
CA ALA A 7 -1.55 29.08 -18.53
C ALA A 7 -1.38 28.21 -19.78
N LYS A 8 -2.45 27.90 -20.53
CA LYS A 8 -2.39 27.06 -21.74
C LYS A 8 -1.58 27.66 -22.89
N VAL A 9 -1.44 28.99 -22.92
CA VAL A 9 -0.59 29.70 -23.89
C VAL A 9 0.90 29.52 -23.57
N GLY A 10 1.22 29.20 -22.30
CA GLY A 10 2.58 28.97 -21.83
C GLY A 10 3.03 27.50 -21.88
N ARG A 11 4.10 27.20 -21.15
CA ARG A 11 4.70 25.86 -21.02
C ARG A 11 4.18 25.08 -19.81
N ALA A 12 2.92 25.29 -19.43
CA ALA A 12 2.30 24.46 -18.40
C ALA A 12 2.40 22.98 -18.82
N ILE A 13 2.74 22.09 -17.89
CA ILE A 13 2.80 20.64 -18.15
C ILE A 13 1.59 19.90 -17.59
N ALA A 14 0.94 20.47 -16.58
CA ALA A 14 -0.23 19.92 -15.91
C ALA A 14 -0.96 21.03 -15.12
N TYR A 15 -2.20 20.76 -14.71
CA TYR A 15 -2.98 21.62 -13.82
C TYR A 15 -3.21 20.94 -12.47
N ALA A 16 -2.83 21.62 -11.38
CA ALA A 16 -3.21 21.25 -10.03
C ALA A 16 -4.45 22.05 -9.60
N PHE A 17 -5.43 21.41 -8.96
CA PHE A 17 -6.62 22.09 -8.46
C PHE A 17 -6.32 22.96 -7.24
N ASP A 18 -5.61 22.39 -6.25
CA ASP A 18 -5.10 23.06 -5.05
C ASP A 18 -4.08 22.13 -4.36
N ASP A 19 -3.52 22.57 -3.22
CA ASP A 19 -2.53 21.86 -2.41
C ASP A 19 -3.16 21.14 -1.22
N GLU A 20 -2.73 19.89 -0.98
CA GLU A 20 -3.15 19.03 0.14
C GLU A 20 -4.68 18.93 0.37
N ILE A 21 -5.44 18.96 -0.72
CA ILE A 21 -6.91 18.95 -0.70
C ILE A 21 -7.47 17.73 0.02
N SER A 22 -8.49 17.96 0.85
CA SER A 22 -9.14 16.89 1.59
C SER A 22 -10.53 17.31 2.07
N THR A 23 -11.37 16.34 2.40
CA THR A 23 -12.66 16.60 3.07
C THR A 23 -12.49 17.05 4.52
N THR A 24 -11.31 16.83 5.09
CA THR A 24 -10.95 17.20 6.47
C THR A 24 -9.66 18.04 6.48
N LYS A 25 -8.90 18.06 7.59
CA LYS A 25 -7.52 18.55 7.57
C LYS A 25 -6.58 17.37 7.29
N PHE A 26 -6.23 17.17 6.02
CA PHE A 26 -5.52 15.98 5.55
C PHE A 26 -6.35 14.72 5.85
N THR A 27 -5.84 13.80 6.67
CA THR A 27 -6.58 12.64 7.20
C THR A 27 -6.92 12.77 8.69
N THR A 28 -6.90 13.99 9.25
CA THR A 28 -7.25 14.22 10.66
C THR A 28 -8.74 13.91 10.86
N PRO A 29 -9.11 13.06 11.84
CA PRO A 29 -10.46 12.59 11.98
C PRO A 29 -11.35 13.70 12.49
N VAL A 30 -12.40 13.95 11.73
CA VAL A 30 -13.52 14.78 12.10
C VAL A 30 -14.71 14.22 11.35
N ASP A 31 -15.73 13.82 12.09
CA ASP A 31 -17.00 13.57 11.44
C ASP A 31 -17.47 14.94 10.92
N LEU A 32 -17.87 15.01 9.65
CA LEU A 32 -18.48 16.15 8.95
C LEU A 32 -19.11 15.58 7.67
N CYS A 33 -20.07 16.23 7.00
CA CYS A 33 -20.78 17.49 7.24
C CYS A 33 -22.28 17.20 7.50
N TRP A 34 -22.91 17.83 8.50
CA TRP A 34 -24.32 17.58 8.86
C TRP A 34 -25.27 18.70 8.46
N SER A 35 -24.85 19.58 7.56
CA SER A 35 -25.78 20.56 6.99
C SER A 35 -26.96 19.85 6.32
N GLU A 36 -28.14 20.47 6.31
CA GLU A 36 -29.34 19.94 5.66
C GLU A 36 -29.08 19.50 4.21
N ARG A 37 -28.28 20.28 3.48
CA ARG A 37 -27.85 19.96 2.12
C ARG A 37 -27.07 18.64 2.06
N CYS A 38 -26.13 18.44 2.98
CA CYS A 38 -25.30 17.25 3.03
C CYS A 38 -26.12 16.01 3.41
N ILE A 39 -26.97 16.12 4.43
CA ILE A 39 -27.85 15.01 4.85
C ILE A 39 -28.85 14.64 3.75
N THR A 40 -29.41 15.63 3.03
CA THR A 40 -30.28 15.36 1.88
C THR A 40 -29.55 14.60 0.77
N ALA A 41 -28.32 15.00 0.45
CA ALA A 41 -27.47 14.31 -0.52
C ALA A 41 -27.11 12.89 -0.06
N PHE A 42 -26.78 12.72 1.23
CA PHE A 42 -26.49 11.42 1.83
C PHE A 42 -27.69 10.47 1.73
N ARG A 43 -28.91 10.92 2.05
CA ARG A 43 -30.12 10.11 1.90
C ARG A 43 -30.41 9.71 0.45
N LYS A 44 -30.10 10.59 -0.51
CA LYS A 44 -30.15 10.26 -1.94
C LYS A 44 -29.10 9.20 -2.30
N TRP A 45 -27.89 9.29 -1.75
CA TRP A 45 -26.86 8.29 -1.92
C TRP A 45 -27.30 6.93 -1.34
N LEU A 46 -27.86 6.89 -0.13
CA LEU A 46 -28.41 5.67 0.47
C LEU A 46 -29.47 5.01 -0.42
N ARG A 47 -30.39 5.81 -1.00
CA ARG A 47 -31.37 5.31 -1.97
C ARG A 47 -30.70 4.63 -3.18
N SER A 48 -29.57 5.16 -3.65
CA SER A 48 -28.83 4.56 -4.77
C SER A 48 -28.06 3.29 -4.41
N ILE A 49 -27.60 3.16 -3.17
CA ILE A 49 -26.86 2.00 -2.68
C ILE A 49 -27.80 0.85 -2.33
N TYR A 50 -28.86 1.14 -1.57
CA TYR A 50 -29.75 0.11 -1.01
C TYR A 50 -31.00 -0.15 -1.83
N GLY A 51 -31.42 0.81 -2.66
CA GLY A 51 -32.65 0.75 -3.46
C GLY A 51 -33.94 0.87 -2.64
N THR A 52 -34.05 0.18 -1.51
CA THR A 52 -35.23 0.08 -0.64
C THR A 52 -34.89 0.39 0.81
N ILE A 53 -35.88 0.88 1.57
CA ILE A 53 -35.68 1.21 2.99
C ILE A 53 -35.52 -0.08 3.82
N GLU A 54 -36.13 -1.18 3.38
CA GLU A 54 -36.02 -2.50 3.99
C GLU A 54 -34.58 -3.01 3.90
N ALA A 55 -33.91 -2.85 2.76
CA ALA A 55 -32.50 -3.22 2.61
C ALA A 55 -31.59 -2.36 3.50
N LEU A 56 -31.83 -1.04 3.56
CA LEU A 56 -31.10 -0.15 4.47
C LEU A 56 -31.29 -0.57 5.93
N ASN A 57 -32.54 -0.82 6.35
CA ASN A 57 -32.87 -1.22 7.71
C ASN A 57 -32.24 -2.57 8.09
N ALA A 58 -32.26 -3.53 7.17
CA ALA A 58 -31.61 -4.83 7.36
C ALA A 58 -30.09 -4.66 7.54
N GLU A 59 -29.46 -3.78 6.76
CA GLU A 59 -28.04 -3.50 6.86
C GLU A 59 -27.71 -2.78 8.18
N TRP A 60 -28.35 -1.64 8.44
CA TRP A 60 -28.06 -0.77 9.58
C TRP A 60 -28.61 -1.26 10.92
N GLY A 61 -29.44 -2.31 10.94
CA GLY A 61 -30.13 -2.75 12.15
C GLY A 61 -31.13 -1.71 12.67
N THR A 62 -31.78 -0.98 11.76
CA THR A 62 -32.74 0.09 12.06
C THR A 62 -34.17 -0.30 11.68
N ASN A 63 -35.14 0.55 12.00
CA ASN A 63 -36.55 0.37 11.62
C ASN A 63 -37.16 1.69 11.14
N TYR A 64 -36.47 2.36 10.21
CA TYR A 64 -36.94 3.60 9.61
C TYR A 64 -38.13 3.35 8.70
N ALA A 65 -39.13 4.23 8.71
CA ALA A 65 -40.29 4.13 7.82
C ALA A 65 -39.95 4.50 6.38
N ASN A 66 -38.96 5.38 6.18
CA ASN A 66 -38.49 5.83 4.87
C ASN A 66 -37.06 6.41 4.99
N PHE A 67 -36.43 6.70 3.85
CA PHE A 67 -35.06 7.21 3.80
C PHE A 67 -34.89 8.62 4.39
N ASP A 68 -35.96 9.39 4.59
CA ASP A 68 -35.87 10.74 5.15
C ASP A 68 -35.68 10.73 6.68
N GLU A 69 -35.80 9.57 7.32
CA GLU A 69 -35.44 9.34 8.74
C GLU A 69 -33.98 8.89 8.92
N ALA A 70 -33.32 8.47 7.84
CA ALA A 70 -31.97 7.93 7.93
C ALA A 70 -30.95 9.02 8.32
N GLU A 71 -30.15 8.72 9.34
CA GLU A 71 -29.08 9.60 9.84
C GLU A 71 -27.78 8.84 10.06
N PRO A 72 -26.62 9.43 9.69
CA PRO A 72 -25.32 8.84 9.99
C PRO A 72 -25.05 8.85 11.51
N LEU A 73 -24.11 8.02 11.95
CA LEU A 73 -23.61 8.05 13.34
C LEU A 73 -22.30 8.81 13.44
N HIS A 74 -22.09 9.44 14.61
CA HIS A 74 -20.77 9.89 15.02
C HIS A 74 -19.99 8.71 15.57
N VAL A 75 -18.66 8.77 15.50
CA VAL A 75 -17.81 7.74 16.10
C VAL A 75 -18.04 7.59 17.61
N ASP A 76 -18.39 8.69 18.31
CA ASP A 76 -18.71 8.65 19.75
C ASP A 76 -19.97 7.84 20.05
N ASP A 77 -20.92 7.77 19.11
CA ASP A 77 -22.12 6.93 19.25
C ASP A 77 -21.77 5.45 19.18
N LEU A 78 -20.63 5.10 18.58
CA LEU A 78 -20.15 3.73 18.40
C LEU A 78 -19.18 3.29 19.50
N ARG A 79 -18.83 4.16 20.47
CA ARG A 79 -17.78 3.89 21.48
C ARG A 79 -17.94 2.59 22.29
N TYR A 80 -19.16 2.05 22.40
CA TYR A 80 -19.44 0.80 23.10
C TYR A 80 -19.26 -0.44 22.23
N VAL A 81 -19.27 -0.30 20.90
CA VAL A 81 -19.16 -1.41 19.94
C VAL A 81 -17.88 -2.21 20.17
N HIS A 82 -16.77 -1.57 20.56
CA HIS A 82 -15.52 -2.25 20.94
C HIS A 82 -15.64 -3.33 22.03
N LYS A 83 -16.73 -3.31 22.81
CA LYS A 83 -16.97 -4.31 23.88
C LYS A 83 -17.75 -5.53 23.38
N LEU A 84 -18.36 -5.43 22.21
CA LEU A 84 -19.15 -6.50 21.61
C LEU A 84 -18.23 -7.47 20.85
N PRO A 85 -18.64 -8.74 20.69
CA PRO A 85 -18.05 -9.65 19.71
C PRO A 85 -18.09 -9.04 18.30
N PHE A 86 -17.09 -9.36 17.46
CA PHE A 86 -16.97 -8.75 16.13
C PHE A 86 -18.17 -9.01 15.21
N ASP A 87 -18.82 -10.15 15.34
CA ASP A 87 -20.03 -10.52 14.58
C ASP A 87 -21.27 -9.70 14.97
N GLU A 88 -21.27 -9.09 16.16
CA GLU A 88 -22.31 -8.18 16.62
C GLU A 88 -22.02 -6.70 16.32
N TRP A 89 -20.86 -6.39 15.74
CA TRP A 89 -20.54 -5.01 15.36
C TRP A 89 -21.41 -4.57 14.19
N ASN A 90 -21.94 -3.36 14.26
CA ASN A 90 -22.57 -2.71 13.13
C ASN A 90 -22.03 -1.29 13.00
N LEU A 91 -21.06 -1.11 12.10
CA LEU A 91 -20.46 0.19 11.79
C LEU A 91 -21.11 0.84 10.55
N SER A 92 -22.11 0.20 9.93
CA SER A 92 -22.65 0.55 8.61
C SER A 92 -23.06 2.01 8.51
N ARG A 93 -23.73 2.56 9.52
CA ARG A 93 -24.12 3.97 9.56
C ARG A 93 -22.95 4.96 9.49
N TRP A 94 -21.81 4.60 10.08
CA TRP A 94 -20.61 5.43 10.08
C TRP A 94 -19.76 5.19 8.82
N CYS A 95 -19.51 3.92 8.47
CA CYS A 95 -18.77 3.54 7.27
C CYS A 95 -19.44 4.03 5.98
N ASP A 96 -20.76 3.97 5.88
CA ASP A 96 -21.51 4.55 4.75
C ASP A 96 -21.34 6.06 4.67
N HIS A 97 -21.36 6.74 5.81
CA HIS A 97 -21.10 8.17 5.83
C HIS A 97 -19.66 8.49 5.36
N ARG A 98 -18.66 7.71 5.77
CA ARG A 98 -17.27 7.87 5.27
C ARG A 98 -17.20 7.62 3.76
N THR A 99 -17.80 6.53 3.30
CA THR A 99 -17.84 6.16 1.88
C THR A 99 -18.55 7.22 1.02
N PHE A 100 -19.64 7.79 1.51
CA PHE A 100 -20.34 8.91 0.88
C PHE A 100 -19.45 10.17 0.80
N MET A 101 -18.66 10.46 1.84
CA MET A 101 -17.72 11.59 1.81
C MET A 101 -16.59 11.36 0.79
N ASP A 102 -16.09 10.13 0.65
CA ASP A 102 -15.11 9.78 -0.39
C ASP A 102 -15.71 9.91 -1.80
N ASP A 103 -16.95 9.47 -2.00
CA ASP A 103 -17.68 9.62 -3.27
C ASP A 103 -17.90 11.10 -3.61
N THR A 104 -18.32 11.91 -2.63
CA THR A 104 -18.51 13.35 -2.80
C THR A 104 -17.21 14.04 -3.19
N PHE A 105 -16.09 13.68 -2.55
CA PHE A 105 -14.79 14.22 -2.89
C PHE A 105 -14.35 13.84 -4.31
N CYS A 106 -14.50 12.56 -4.67
CA CYS A 106 -14.16 12.08 -6.01
C CYS A 106 -15.04 12.71 -7.10
N GLU A 107 -16.31 12.96 -6.81
CA GLU A 107 -17.22 13.63 -7.74
C GLU A 107 -16.78 15.07 -8.02
N VAL A 108 -16.36 15.82 -6.99
CA VAL A 108 -15.78 17.16 -7.17
C VAL A 108 -14.53 17.10 -8.03
N LEU A 109 -13.62 16.15 -7.79
CA LEU A 109 -12.43 15.98 -8.63
C LEU A 109 -12.80 15.66 -10.08
N ARG A 110 -13.79 14.79 -10.30
CA ARG A 110 -14.29 14.43 -11.64
C ARG A 110 -14.84 15.65 -12.37
N GLU A 111 -15.64 16.47 -11.70
CA GLU A 111 -16.18 17.72 -12.26
C GLU A 111 -15.06 18.72 -12.60
N LEU A 112 -14.08 18.89 -11.70
CA LEU A 112 -12.94 19.78 -11.92
C LEU A 112 -12.06 19.33 -13.10
N VAL A 113 -11.81 18.01 -13.24
CA VAL A 113 -11.09 17.44 -14.38
C VAL A 113 -11.87 17.65 -15.68
N ALA A 114 -13.17 17.34 -15.69
CA ALA A 114 -14.01 17.53 -16.87
C ALA A 114 -14.05 19.02 -17.29
N TYR A 115 -14.16 19.92 -16.31
CA TYR A 115 -14.15 21.35 -16.55
C TYR A 115 -12.79 21.84 -17.08
N ALA A 116 -11.66 21.38 -16.52
CA ALA A 116 -10.33 21.71 -17.03
C ALA A 116 -10.15 21.26 -18.49
N ASN A 117 -10.54 20.02 -18.80
CA ASN A 117 -10.48 19.45 -20.14
C ASN A 117 -11.36 20.18 -21.16
N SER A 118 -12.49 20.76 -20.73
CA SER A 118 -13.33 21.60 -21.61
C SER A 118 -12.63 22.88 -22.09
N ILE A 119 -11.58 23.33 -21.37
CA ILE A 119 -10.81 24.55 -21.67
C ILE A 119 -9.47 24.21 -22.34
N ASP A 120 -8.80 23.16 -21.88
CA ASP A 120 -7.54 22.60 -22.42
C ASP A 120 -7.47 21.09 -22.17
N SER A 121 -7.78 20.29 -23.18
CA SER A 121 -7.72 18.82 -23.13
C SER A 121 -6.31 18.25 -23.41
N SER A 122 -5.33 19.09 -23.75
CA SER A 122 -3.97 18.66 -24.12
C SER A 122 -3.06 18.42 -22.92
N ARG A 123 -3.49 18.83 -21.72
CA ARG A 123 -2.73 18.75 -20.47
C ARG A 123 -3.52 18.05 -19.38
N PRO A 124 -2.87 17.21 -18.54
CA PRO A 124 -3.56 16.51 -17.47
C PRO A 124 -3.94 17.47 -16.32
N ALA A 125 -5.09 17.21 -15.71
CA ALA A 125 -5.59 17.86 -14.51
C ALA A 125 -5.63 16.89 -13.32
N GLY A 126 -5.30 17.39 -12.14
CA GLY A 126 -5.07 16.60 -10.94
C GLY A 126 -4.83 17.49 -9.73
N PHE A 127 -4.15 16.97 -8.72
CA PHE A 127 -3.85 17.74 -7.50
C PHE A 127 -2.49 17.33 -6.91
N VAL A 128 -2.02 18.13 -5.95
CA VAL A 128 -0.78 17.89 -5.20
C VAL A 128 -1.10 17.75 -3.72
N GLY A 129 -0.19 17.16 -2.95
CA GLY A 129 -0.33 16.96 -1.52
C GLY A 129 -1.18 15.75 -1.12
N GLY A 130 -1.24 14.71 -1.98
CA GLY A 130 -1.96 13.48 -1.68
C GLY A 130 -1.47 12.80 -0.40
N GLN A 131 -2.41 12.41 0.48
CA GLN A 131 -2.13 11.85 1.80
C GLN A 131 -2.22 10.32 1.82
N ALA A 132 -2.01 9.71 2.99
CA ALA A 132 -2.15 8.27 3.15
C ALA A 132 -3.58 7.78 2.86
N PRO A 133 -3.76 6.54 2.37
CA PRO A 133 -5.07 5.88 2.38
C PRO A 133 -5.62 5.81 3.80
N ALA A 134 -6.75 6.48 4.05
CA ALA A 134 -7.32 6.65 5.38
C ALA A 134 -8.85 6.73 5.36
N ALA A 135 -9.48 6.49 6.51
CA ALA A 135 -10.94 6.58 6.70
C ALA A 135 -11.49 8.02 6.61
N TYR A 136 -10.61 9.02 6.67
CA TYR A 136 -10.93 10.43 6.61
C TYR A 136 -10.07 11.11 5.54
N GLY A 137 -10.58 12.21 4.97
CA GLY A 137 -9.85 13.05 4.03
C GLY A 137 -10.18 12.84 2.56
N GLY A 138 -10.93 11.80 2.20
CA GLY A 138 -11.30 11.52 0.80
C GLY A 138 -10.35 10.56 0.07
N TYR A 139 -9.36 9.97 0.75
CA TYR A 139 -8.23 9.25 0.15
C TYR A 139 -8.50 7.76 -0.13
N ASP A 140 -9.66 7.46 -0.74
CA ASP A 140 -9.88 6.19 -1.42
C ASP A 140 -9.21 6.23 -2.81
N TYR A 141 -8.00 5.68 -2.89
CA TYR A 141 -7.23 5.68 -4.13
C TYR A 141 -7.86 4.81 -5.23
N ALA A 142 -8.70 3.82 -4.90
CA ALA A 142 -9.43 3.08 -5.91
C ALA A 142 -10.43 3.98 -6.67
N LYS A 143 -10.98 4.98 -5.98
CA LYS A 143 -11.90 5.98 -6.56
C LYS A 143 -11.16 7.15 -7.18
N ILE A 144 -10.22 7.77 -6.45
CA ILE A 144 -9.46 8.94 -6.93
C ILE A 144 -8.77 8.61 -8.26
N CYS A 145 -8.06 7.48 -8.34
CA CYS A 145 -7.32 7.09 -9.54
C CYS A 145 -8.21 6.82 -10.76
N ARG A 146 -9.55 6.78 -10.64
CA ARG A 146 -10.45 6.71 -11.80
C ARG A 146 -10.77 8.08 -12.39
N VAL A 147 -10.61 9.16 -11.63
CA VAL A 147 -11.10 10.49 -12.02
C VAL A 147 -9.97 11.48 -12.32
N ILE A 148 -8.80 11.37 -11.68
CA ILE A 148 -7.66 12.26 -11.92
C ILE A 148 -6.78 11.82 -13.12
N GLN A 149 -6.04 12.76 -13.71
CA GLN A 149 -5.10 12.49 -14.80
C GLN A 149 -3.63 12.52 -14.36
N TRP A 150 -3.31 13.13 -13.21
CA TRP A 150 -2.00 13.08 -12.56
C TRP A 150 -2.12 13.40 -11.06
N ILE A 151 -1.08 13.12 -10.28
CA ILE A 151 -1.03 13.46 -8.84
C ILE A 151 0.40 13.66 -8.35
N GLU A 152 0.60 14.58 -7.41
CA GLU A 152 1.69 14.49 -6.44
C GLU A 152 1.13 13.99 -5.12
N ALA A 153 1.74 12.96 -4.55
CA ALA A 153 1.30 12.38 -3.29
C ALA A 153 2.47 11.93 -2.44
N TYR A 154 2.41 12.20 -1.14
CA TYR A 154 3.41 11.71 -0.20
C TYR A 154 3.36 10.18 -0.11
N ASP A 155 4.52 9.53 -0.14
CA ASP A 155 4.61 8.08 0.07
C ASP A 155 4.39 7.70 1.54
N VAL A 156 3.12 7.73 1.97
CA VAL A 156 2.67 7.28 3.29
C VAL A 156 1.65 6.17 3.11
N GLY A 157 1.85 5.03 3.79
CA GLY A 157 0.96 3.89 3.62
C GLY A 157 1.06 3.24 2.24
N ALA A 158 2.25 3.27 1.64
CA ALA A 158 2.58 2.70 0.33
C ALA A 158 1.82 3.35 -0.85
N THR A 159 1.45 4.62 -0.71
CA THR A 159 0.79 5.38 -1.77
C THR A 159 1.57 5.31 -3.08
N ASN A 160 2.90 5.30 -3.04
CA ASN A 160 3.69 5.20 -4.26
C ASN A 160 3.38 3.93 -5.07
N GLU A 161 3.38 2.77 -4.41
CA GLU A 161 3.12 1.48 -5.07
C GLU A 161 1.65 1.33 -5.48
N ILE A 162 0.73 1.88 -4.69
CA ILE A 162 -0.71 1.94 -5.01
C ILE A 162 -0.91 2.75 -6.30
N LEU A 163 -0.33 3.95 -6.37
CA LEU A 163 -0.43 4.82 -7.54
C LEU A 163 0.23 4.22 -8.77
N ARG A 164 1.41 3.61 -8.65
CA ARG A 164 2.07 2.88 -9.74
C ARG A 164 1.15 1.80 -10.34
N SER A 165 0.39 1.12 -9.49
CA SER A 165 -0.54 0.06 -9.91
C SER A 165 -1.84 0.61 -10.51
N PHE A 166 -2.45 1.64 -9.89
CA PHE A 166 -3.80 2.11 -10.27
C PHE A 166 -3.80 3.17 -11.37
N LEU A 167 -2.78 4.02 -11.44
CA LEU A 167 -2.74 5.06 -12.46
C LEU A 167 -2.38 4.50 -13.84
N GLY A 168 -1.77 3.31 -13.88
CA GLY A 168 -1.07 2.83 -15.05
C GLY A 168 0.15 3.73 -15.33
N GLN A 169 1.22 3.15 -15.84
CA GLN A 169 2.49 3.88 -16.04
C GLN A 169 2.39 5.08 -17.00
N ALA A 170 1.26 5.24 -17.69
CA ALA A 170 0.97 6.35 -18.59
C ALA A 170 0.59 7.66 -17.87
N ARG A 171 0.01 7.58 -16.66
CA ARG A 171 -0.39 8.78 -15.91
C ARG A 171 0.69 9.18 -14.90
N PRO A 172 1.14 10.45 -14.90
CA PRO A 172 2.19 10.88 -13.98
C PRO A 172 1.74 10.80 -12.52
N HIS A 173 2.51 10.08 -11.71
CA HIS A 173 2.60 10.34 -10.28
C HIS A 173 4.01 10.82 -9.96
N VAL A 174 4.10 11.77 -9.03
CA VAL A 174 5.35 12.40 -8.62
C VAL A 174 5.38 12.53 -7.10
N GLN A 175 6.57 12.77 -6.55
CA GLN A 175 6.79 13.06 -5.13
C GLN A 175 7.29 14.49 -4.94
N THR A 176 6.92 15.12 -3.83
CA THR A 176 7.62 16.32 -3.37
C THR A 176 8.99 15.94 -2.80
N PHE A 177 10.03 16.57 -3.34
CA PHE A 177 11.40 16.44 -2.87
C PHE A 177 11.74 17.56 -1.88
N PHE A 178 11.88 17.16 -0.61
CA PHE A 178 12.39 18.01 0.47
C PHE A 178 13.85 17.66 0.72
N ALA A 179 14.78 18.52 0.30
CA ALA A 179 16.19 18.28 0.56
C ALA A 179 16.45 18.20 2.08
N THR A 180 17.02 17.08 2.50
CA THR A 180 17.38 16.84 3.90
C THR A 180 18.66 17.58 4.29
N LEU A 181 19.43 18.06 3.29
CA LEU A 181 20.81 18.55 3.39
C LEU A 181 21.83 17.45 3.75
N ASN A 182 21.41 16.18 3.61
CA ASN A 182 22.27 15.01 3.63
C ASN A 182 22.35 14.47 2.20
N THR A 183 23.47 14.75 1.52
CA THR A 183 23.64 14.44 0.10
C THR A 183 23.38 12.97 -0.25
N PRO A 184 23.89 11.96 0.47
CA PRO A 184 23.49 10.56 0.27
C PRO A 184 21.98 10.30 0.33
N ALA A 185 21.30 10.82 1.36
CA ALA A 185 19.86 10.61 1.52
C ALA A 185 19.07 11.27 0.37
N ASP A 186 19.50 12.46 -0.04
CA ASP A 186 18.88 13.24 -1.11
C ASP A 186 19.09 12.56 -2.49
N LYS A 187 20.28 12.00 -2.75
CA LYS A 187 20.52 11.18 -3.95
C LYS A 187 19.65 9.93 -3.97
N TRP A 188 19.59 9.22 -2.84
CA TRP A 188 18.80 8.00 -2.73
C TRP A 188 17.33 8.28 -3.01
N PHE A 189 16.77 9.36 -2.44
CA PHE A 189 15.39 9.76 -2.69
C PHE A 189 15.09 9.88 -4.18
N LEU A 190 15.93 10.62 -4.92
CA LEU A 190 15.74 10.85 -6.35
C LEU A 190 15.81 9.55 -7.15
N TRP A 191 16.77 8.68 -6.83
CA TRP A 191 16.92 7.38 -7.50
C TRP A 191 15.83 6.37 -7.14
N TYR A 192 15.41 6.33 -5.88
CA TYR A 192 14.36 5.43 -5.39
C TYR A 192 13.05 5.70 -6.10
N TYR A 193 12.55 6.94 -6.08
CA TYR A 193 11.27 7.22 -6.71
C TYR A 193 11.31 7.09 -8.23
N PHE A 194 12.45 7.40 -8.85
CA PHE A 194 12.66 7.10 -10.28
C PHE A 194 12.58 5.60 -10.57
N ALA A 195 13.28 4.76 -9.81
CA ALA A 195 13.27 3.30 -9.99
C ALA A 195 11.89 2.69 -9.71
N HIS A 196 11.12 3.28 -8.80
CA HIS A 196 9.73 2.93 -8.50
C HIS A 196 8.70 3.60 -9.44
N GLY A 197 9.14 4.23 -10.53
CA GLY A 197 8.25 4.62 -11.62
C GLY A 197 7.66 6.02 -11.57
N ASN A 198 8.11 6.88 -10.64
CA ASN A 198 7.68 8.27 -10.60
C ASN A 198 8.15 9.00 -11.84
N ARG A 199 7.31 9.91 -12.33
CA ARG A 199 7.53 10.63 -13.59
C ARG A 199 8.09 12.04 -13.38
N GLY A 200 8.66 12.28 -12.21
CA GLY A 200 9.26 13.54 -11.79
C GLY A 200 9.24 13.71 -10.28
N VAL A 201 9.79 14.83 -9.84
CA VAL A 201 9.69 15.32 -8.45
C VAL A 201 9.32 16.79 -8.45
N ILE A 202 8.57 17.22 -7.45
CA ILE A 202 8.32 18.63 -7.17
C ILE A 202 9.35 19.11 -6.16
N CYS A 203 10.29 19.96 -6.56
CA CYS A 203 11.30 20.50 -5.65
C CYS A 203 10.70 21.57 -4.75
N TRP A 204 10.76 21.39 -3.43
CA TRP A 204 10.34 22.40 -2.47
C TRP A 204 11.56 23.06 -1.79
N PRO A 205 12.00 24.25 -2.25
CA PRO A 205 13.30 24.81 -1.84
C PRO A 205 13.29 25.51 -0.47
N ALA A 206 12.14 25.62 0.20
CA ALA A 206 11.98 26.42 1.41
C ALA A 206 11.22 25.72 2.56
N SER A 207 11.32 24.39 2.69
CA SER A 207 10.58 23.64 3.72
C SER A 207 11.38 23.51 5.02
N GLY A 208 10.69 23.56 6.16
CA GLY A 208 11.25 23.18 7.47
C GLY A 208 12.49 23.95 7.92
N GLY A 209 12.67 25.19 7.45
CA GLY A 209 13.88 26.00 7.73
C GLY A 209 15.14 25.57 6.97
N LYS A 210 15.05 24.57 6.09
CA LYS A 210 16.15 24.07 5.25
C LYS A 210 16.09 24.73 3.87
N LEU A 211 16.49 26.00 3.80
CA LEU A 211 16.53 26.75 2.55
C LEU A 211 17.58 26.14 1.61
N TRP A 212 17.26 26.03 0.32
CA TRP A 212 18.24 25.62 -0.69
C TRP A 212 19.26 26.71 -1.03
N PHE A 213 18.94 27.94 -0.62
CA PHE A 213 19.67 29.15 -0.97
C PHE A 213 20.05 29.92 0.30
N SER A 214 21.25 30.49 0.31
CA SER A 214 21.67 31.56 1.23
C SER A 214 21.86 32.87 0.44
N ASN A 215 22.25 33.94 1.14
CA ASN A 215 22.64 35.20 0.47
C ASN A 215 23.81 35.02 -0.51
N ASP A 216 24.63 33.98 -0.31
CA ASP A 216 25.80 33.65 -1.13
C ASP A 216 25.48 32.67 -2.30
N GLY A 217 24.20 32.33 -2.50
CA GLY A 217 23.72 31.48 -3.59
C GLY A 217 23.26 30.09 -3.15
N ILE A 218 23.35 29.11 -4.06
CA ILE A 218 22.91 27.72 -3.82
C ILE A 218 23.82 27.05 -2.79
N LEU A 219 23.24 26.43 -1.76
CA LEU A 219 23.99 25.71 -0.72
C LEU A 219 24.86 24.59 -1.31
N PRO A 220 26.06 24.31 -0.76
CA PRO A 220 26.97 23.28 -1.27
C PRO A 220 26.34 21.89 -1.37
N GLN A 221 25.52 21.50 -0.38
CA GLN A 221 24.83 20.21 -0.35
C GLN A 221 23.84 20.07 -1.52
N ILE A 222 23.11 21.15 -1.84
CA ILE A 222 22.19 21.19 -2.98
C ILE A 222 22.97 21.19 -4.29
N ARG A 223 24.07 21.95 -4.38
CA ARG A 223 24.94 21.96 -5.57
C ARG A 223 25.51 20.58 -5.86
N ALA A 224 25.81 19.79 -4.83
CA ALA A 224 26.30 18.41 -4.97
C ALA A 224 25.28 17.46 -5.61
N LEU A 225 23.99 17.82 -5.67
CA LEU A 225 22.94 17.04 -6.34
C LEU A 225 22.84 17.32 -7.85
N ALA A 226 23.54 18.35 -8.36
CA ALA A 226 23.45 18.72 -9.77
C ALA A 226 23.77 17.57 -10.76
N PRO A 227 24.78 16.71 -10.53
CA PRO A 227 25.02 15.56 -11.39
C PRO A 227 23.86 14.56 -11.38
N THR A 228 23.25 14.31 -10.21
CA THR A 228 22.11 13.39 -10.06
C THR A 228 20.88 13.92 -10.80
N PHE A 229 20.58 15.21 -10.68
CA PHE A 229 19.51 15.84 -11.46
C PHE A 229 19.78 15.74 -12.97
N ALA A 230 21.00 16.08 -13.41
CA ALA A 230 21.37 16.03 -14.81
C ALA A 230 21.26 14.61 -15.40
N GLU A 231 21.68 13.60 -14.64
CA GLU A 231 21.60 12.19 -15.05
C GLU A 231 20.12 11.77 -15.20
N LEU A 232 19.28 11.99 -14.18
CA LEU A 232 17.87 11.61 -14.19
C LEU A 232 17.04 12.35 -15.25
N GLN A 233 17.37 13.62 -15.54
CA GLN A 233 16.76 14.41 -16.61
C GLN A 233 17.30 14.06 -18.01
N GLY A 234 18.38 13.27 -18.08
CA GLY A 234 19.03 12.84 -19.31
C GLY A 234 18.37 11.62 -19.96
N ASP A 235 19.18 10.85 -20.70
CA ASP A 235 18.68 9.71 -21.48
C ASP A 235 18.18 8.56 -20.61
N ILE A 236 18.72 8.39 -19.40
CA ILE A 236 18.26 7.32 -18.49
C ILE A 236 16.80 7.51 -18.11
N GLY A 237 16.37 8.75 -17.90
CA GLY A 237 14.97 9.10 -17.61
C GLY A 237 14.03 8.63 -18.71
N LYS A 238 14.43 8.80 -19.97
CA LYS A 238 13.64 8.41 -21.14
C LYS A 238 13.46 6.88 -21.23
N LEU A 239 14.41 6.09 -20.73
CA LEU A 239 14.33 4.63 -20.81
C LEU A 239 13.21 4.08 -19.92
N LEU A 240 13.20 4.41 -18.63
CA LEU A 240 12.16 3.91 -17.72
C LEU A 240 10.79 4.56 -17.97
N ILE A 241 10.77 5.81 -18.43
CA ILE A 241 9.49 6.47 -18.79
C ILE A 241 8.76 5.72 -19.90
N ASN A 242 9.50 5.14 -20.87
CA ASN A 242 8.90 4.38 -21.97
C ASN A 242 8.76 2.88 -21.68
N ALA A 243 9.23 2.42 -20.51
CA ALA A 243 9.14 1.01 -20.11
C ALA A 243 7.91 0.75 -19.23
N SER A 244 7.51 -0.51 -19.19
CA SER A 244 6.50 -1.02 -18.29
C SER A 244 7.11 -1.79 -17.14
N PHE A 245 6.61 -1.54 -15.92
CA PHE A 245 6.96 -2.32 -14.74
C PHE A 245 6.57 -3.78 -14.96
N ASP A 246 7.53 -4.67 -14.77
CA ASP A 246 7.39 -6.11 -14.97
C ASP A 246 7.36 -6.78 -13.60
N ALA A 247 6.21 -6.69 -12.93
CA ALA A 247 5.97 -7.32 -11.63
C ALA A 247 6.01 -8.85 -11.74
N ASP A 248 6.30 -9.54 -10.64
CA ASP A 248 5.96 -10.96 -10.55
C ASP A 248 4.42 -11.08 -10.50
N PRO A 249 3.82 -12.22 -10.89
CA PRO A 249 2.37 -12.37 -10.96
C PRO A 249 1.76 -12.53 -9.55
N ILE A 250 1.96 -11.52 -8.71
CA ILE A 250 1.57 -11.39 -7.32
C ILE A 250 0.77 -10.10 -7.19
N ALA A 251 -0.47 -10.22 -6.73
CA ALA A 251 -1.33 -9.11 -6.38
C ALA A 251 -1.40 -8.93 -4.86
N ILE A 252 -1.35 -7.68 -4.41
CA ILE A 252 -1.71 -7.27 -3.05
C ILE A 252 -3.08 -6.60 -3.11
N TYR A 253 -4.05 -7.12 -2.36
CA TYR A 253 -5.41 -6.59 -2.36
C TYR A 253 -5.49 -5.27 -1.57
N TYR A 254 -6.04 -4.24 -2.19
CA TYR A 254 -6.34 -2.95 -1.58
C TYR A 254 -7.85 -2.87 -1.25
N SER A 255 -8.21 -3.02 0.03
CA SER A 255 -9.58 -2.85 0.51
C SER A 255 -9.72 -1.55 1.30
N HIS A 256 -10.41 -0.56 0.72
CA HIS A 256 -10.73 0.68 1.43
C HIS A 256 -11.75 0.48 2.57
N PRO A 257 -12.79 -0.36 2.45
CA PRO A 257 -13.64 -0.72 3.59
C PRO A 257 -12.84 -1.26 4.78
N SER A 258 -11.80 -2.07 4.53
CA SER A 258 -10.93 -2.57 5.60
C SER A 258 -10.12 -1.47 6.29
N ILE A 259 -9.78 -0.40 5.57
CA ILE A 259 -9.12 0.78 6.15
C ILE A 259 -10.04 1.49 7.14
N GLN A 260 -11.33 1.62 6.80
CA GLN A 260 -12.33 2.24 7.68
C GLN A 260 -12.55 1.40 8.95
N VAL A 261 -12.77 0.09 8.81
CA VAL A 261 -12.90 -0.82 9.97
C VAL A 261 -11.63 -0.85 10.82
N SER A 262 -10.46 -0.92 10.18
CA SER A 262 -9.18 -0.91 10.90
C SER A 262 -8.97 0.39 11.67
N TRP A 263 -9.39 1.54 11.13
CA TRP A 263 -9.32 2.81 11.85
C TRP A 263 -10.18 2.78 13.12
N PHE A 264 -11.39 2.22 13.04
CA PHE A 264 -12.25 2.08 14.20
C PHE A 264 -11.60 1.19 15.28
N MET A 265 -11.00 0.06 14.89
CA MET A 265 -10.22 -0.76 15.83
C MET A 265 -9.05 0.01 16.47
N ASP A 266 -8.35 0.83 15.69
CA ASP A 266 -7.15 1.58 16.13
C ASP A 266 -7.45 2.73 17.09
N ILE A 267 -8.70 3.21 17.18
CA ILE A 267 -9.09 4.23 18.16
C ILE A 267 -9.47 3.66 19.53
N ALA A 268 -9.58 2.33 19.66
CA ALA A 268 -9.90 1.70 20.94
C ALA A 268 -8.97 2.11 22.10
N PRO A 269 -7.63 2.25 21.92
CA PRO A 269 -6.74 2.75 22.96
C PRO A 269 -6.96 4.22 23.33
N HIS A 270 -7.40 5.06 22.37
CA HIS A 270 -7.63 6.49 22.58
C HIS A 270 -8.88 6.76 23.44
N ARG A 271 -9.90 5.89 23.40
CA ARG A 271 -11.18 6.16 24.08
C ARG A 271 -11.71 7.54 23.65
N GLY A 272 -11.97 8.47 24.59
CA GLY A 272 -12.43 9.82 24.28
C GLY A 272 -11.39 10.76 23.68
N THR A 273 -10.10 10.39 23.61
CA THR A 273 -9.05 11.22 22.98
C THR A 273 -8.87 10.91 21.49
N TRP A 274 -9.78 10.13 20.87
CA TRP A 274 -9.65 9.72 19.46
C TRP A 274 -9.51 10.91 18.50
N VAL A 275 -10.13 12.05 18.83
CA VAL A 275 -10.01 13.32 18.09
C VAL A 275 -8.58 13.84 17.98
N ASN A 276 -7.70 13.46 18.92
CA ASN A 276 -6.30 13.87 18.93
C ASN A 276 -5.48 13.13 17.88
N ARG A 277 -6.02 12.08 17.25
CA ARG A 277 -5.34 11.25 16.24
C ARG A 277 -5.15 12.01 14.93
N SER A 278 -4.31 13.04 14.93
CA SER A 278 -4.00 13.88 13.77
C SER A 278 -3.52 13.08 12.56
N SER A 279 -3.53 13.70 11.37
CA SER A 279 -2.95 13.11 10.16
C SER A 279 -1.55 12.54 10.39
N GLY A 280 -0.65 13.31 11.02
CA GLY A 280 0.70 12.85 11.36
C GLY A 280 0.71 11.63 12.28
N LEU A 281 -0.13 11.62 13.32
CA LEU A 281 -0.26 10.45 14.20
C LEU A 281 -0.79 9.23 13.45
N ASN A 282 -1.76 9.42 12.56
CA ASN A 282 -2.30 8.34 11.75
C ASN A 282 -1.22 7.76 10.82
N ASN A 283 -0.46 8.62 10.14
CA ASN A 283 0.65 8.25 9.27
C ASN A 283 1.68 7.37 10.00
N SER A 284 1.95 7.65 11.28
CA SER A 284 2.92 6.90 12.10
C SER A 284 2.38 5.68 12.82
N ASN A 285 1.05 5.55 12.98
CA ASN A 285 0.48 4.60 13.94
C ASN A 285 -0.79 3.87 13.47
N ALA A 286 -1.25 4.04 12.23
CA ALA A 286 -2.36 3.23 11.72
C ALA A 286 -1.89 1.81 11.44
N THR A 287 -2.57 0.83 12.04
CA THR A 287 -2.23 -0.59 11.93
C THR A 287 -2.28 -1.04 10.47
N ASN A 288 -3.26 -0.59 9.70
CA ASN A 288 -3.38 -0.89 8.27
C ASN A 288 -2.17 -0.36 7.45
N ILE A 289 -1.64 0.82 7.79
CA ILE A 289 -0.47 1.43 7.15
C ILE A 289 0.78 0.60 7.45
N ILE A 290 1.02 0.30 8.73
CA ILE A 290 2.21 -0.43 9.16
C ILE A 290 2.18 -1.89 8.70
N ASN A 291 1.01 -2.54 8.74
CA ASN A 291 0.81 -3.87 8.19
C ASN A 291 1.12 -3.91 6.68
N ARG A 292 0.62 -2.93 5.91
CA ARG A 292 0.91 -2.83 4.47
C ARG A 292 2.39 -2.65 4.21
N TRP A 293 3.07 -1.76 4.94
CA TRP A 293 4.53 -1.61 4.88
C TRP A 293 5.27 -2.92 5.16
N ALA A 294 4.84 -3.66 6.17
CA ALA A 294 5.46 -4.94 6.48
C ALA A 294 5.31 -5.95 5.35
N TRP A 295 4.14 -6.03 4.71
CA TRP A 295 3.91 -6.90 3.55
C TRP A 295 4.77 -6.52 2.35
N ILE A 296 4.80 -5.23 1.99
CA ILE A 296 5.57 -4.77 0.84
C ILE A 296 7.08 -4.99 1.05
N LYS A 297 7.61 -4.58 2.20
CA LYS A 297 9.04 -4.77 2.53
C LYS A 297 9.40 -6.25 2.60
N LEU A 298 8.48 -7.10 3.08
CA LEU A 298 8.71 -8.55 3.12
C LEU A 298 8.82 -9.15 1.71
N LEU A 299 7.98 -8.74 0.76
CA LEU A 299 8.04 -9.23 -0.62
C LEU A 299 9.27 -8.71 -1.35
N GLU A 300 9.55 -7.42 -1.25
CA GLU A 300 10.72 -6.76 -1.86
C GLU A 300 12.02 -7.44 -1.37
N ASP A 301 12.16 -7.60 -0.05
CA ASP A 301 13.33 -8.24 0.55
C ASP A 301 13.40 -9.75 0.24
N ALA A 302 12.24 -10.40 0.08
CA ALA A 302 12.16 -11.78 -0.40
C ALA A 302 12.46 -11.90 -1.90
N GLY A 303 12.55 -10.79 -2.64
CA GLY A 303 12.96 -10.77 -4.05
C GLY A 303 11.85 -10.87 -5.06
N PHE A 304 10.66 -10.43 -4.68
CA PHE A 304 9.50 -10.40 -5.53
C PHE A 304 8.99 -8.97 -5.66
N GLN A 305 8.46 -8.68 -6.84
CA GLN A 305 7.72 -7.46 -7.13
C GLN A 305 6.25 -7.78 -7.33
N TYR A 306 5.39 -6.82 -7.08
CA TYR A 306 3.94 -7.02 -7.05
C TYR A 306 3.20 -5.81 -7.61
N GLU A 307 1.90 -5.98 -7.78
CA GLU A 307 0.95 -4.90 -8.06
C GLU A 307 -0.16 -4.87 -7.02
N PHE A 308 -0.71 -3.68 -6.77
CA PHE A 308 -1.92 -3.55 -6.00
C PHE A 308 -3.15 -3.79 -6.88
N VAL A 309 -4.13 -4.52 -6.34
CA VAL A 309 -5.43 -4.74 -6.97
C VAL A 309 -6.51 -4.02 -6.17
N SER A 310 -7.30 -3.21 -6.87
CA SER A 310 -8.38 -2.39 -6.34
C SER A 310 -9.61 -3.25 -5.97
N TYR A 311 -10.10 -3.11 -4.74
CA TYR A 311 -11.37 -3.73 -4.32
C TYR A 311 -12.53 -3.35 -5.23
N LEU A 312 -12.53 -2.10 -5.69
CA LEU A 312 -13.59 -1.52 -6.49
C LEU A 312 -13.63 -2.13 -7.90
N ASP A 313 -12.46 -2.39 -8.51
CA ASP A 313 -12.36 -3.05 -9.81
C ASP A 313 -12.71 -4.54 -9.72
N VAL A 314 -12.38 -5.20 -8.61
CA VAL A 314 -12.79 -6.59 -8.36
C VAL A 314 -14.30 -6.68 -8.15
N ARG A 315 -14.88 -5.80 -7.33
CA ARG A 315 -16.33 -5.73 -7.07
C ARG A 315 -17.14 -5.53 -8.35
N GLU A 316 -16.65 -4.68 -9.24
CA GLU A 316 -17.31 -4.34 -10.51
C GLU A 316 -16.97 -5.31 -11.66
N GLY A 317 -16.16 -6.34 -11.41
CA GLY A 317 -15.76 -7.31 -12.44
C GLY A 317 -14.86 -6.72 -13.54
N LYS A 318 -14.19 -5.59 -13.27
CA LYS A 318 -13.26 -4.93 -14.19
C LYS A 318 -11.83 -5.46 -14.08
N GLN A 319 -11.49 -6.06 -12.95
CA GLN A 319 -10.17 -6.68 -12.75
C GLN A 319 -10.17 -8.14 -13.25
N ASP A 320 -9.28 -8.44 -14.18
CA ASP A 320 -8.92 -9.84 -14.46
C ASP A 320 -7.93 -10.33 -13.39
N LEU A 321 -8.38 -11.24 -12.52
CA LEU A 321 -7.52 -11.86 -11.51
C LEU A 321 -6.66 -13.00 -12.08
N HIS A 322 -6.94 -13.50 -13.29
CA HIS A 322 -6.19 -14.60 -13.90
C HIS A 322 -4.78 -14.21 -14.34
N GLN A 323 -4.50 -12.92 -14.51
CA GLN A 323 -3.14 -12.43 -14.75
C GLN A 323 -2.20 -12.68 -13.57
N TYR A 324 -2.76 -12.90 -12.37
CA TYR A 324 -2.00 -13.20 -11.16
C TYR A 324 -1.98 -14.70 -10.87
N ARG A 325 -0.88 -15.14 -10.25
CA ARG A 325 -0.72 -16.49 -9.69
C ARG A 325 -0.97 -16.50 -8.20
N VAL A 326 -0.75 -15.37 -7.54
CA VAL A 326 -0.90 -15.18 -6.09
C VAL A 326 -1.71 -13.93 -5.81
N LEU A 327 -2.67 -14.03 -4.91
CA LEU A 327 -3.38 -12.89 -4.32
C LEU A 327 -3.13 -12.88 -2.81
N ILE A 328 -2.66 -11.77 -2.29
CA ILE A 328 -2.40 -11.55 -0.86
C ILE A 328 -3.47 -10.60 -0.32
N LEU A 329 -4.10 -10.97 0.79
CA LEU A 329 -5.10 -10.20 1.52
C LEU A 329 -4.49 -9.62 2.79
N PRO A 330 -3.80 -8.46 2.74
CA PRO A 330 -3.23 -7.84 3.93
C PRO A 330 -4.35 -7.20 4.76
N ARG A 331 -4.56 -7.66 6.01
CA ARG A 331 -5.55 -7.12 6.95
C ARG A 331 -6.88 -6.78 6.26
N THR A 332 -7.36 -7.67 5.39
CA THR A 332 -8.57 -7.43 4.57
C THR A 332 -9.81 -7.80 5.39
N LEU A 333 -10.12 -6.98 6.40
CA LEU A 333 -11.19 -7.22 7.37
C LEU A 333 -12.60 -7.18 6.75
N ALA A 334 -12.80 -6.32 5.75
CA ALA A 334 -14.10 -5.96 5.18
C ALA A 334 -14.11 -6.14 3.66
N MET A 335 -15.19 -6.75 3.15
CA MET A 335 -15.33 -7.14 1.74
C MET A 335 -16.79 -7.45 1.39
N SER A 336 -17.23 -7.08 0.18
CA SER A 336 -18.55 -7.46 -0.34
C SER A 336 -18.64 -8.93 -0.75
N ASP A 337 -19.87 -9.43 -0.84
CA ASP A 337 -20.10 -10.79 -1.35
C ASP A 337 -19.67 -10.93 -2.82
N ALA A 338 -19.71 -9.85 -3.61
CA ALA A 338 -19.24 -9.84 -4.99
C ALA A 338 -17.73 -10.03 -5.08
N GLU A 339 -16.98 -9.30 -4.26
CA GLU A 339 -15.53 -9.46 -4.14
C GLU A 339 -15.17 -10.88 -3.65
N ALA A 340 -15.87 -11.38 -2.63
CA ALA A 340 -15.64 -12.73 -2.10
C ALA A 340 -15.89 -13.82 -3.17
N ARG A 341 -16.93 -13.68 -4.00
CA ARG A 341 -17.18 -14.58 -5.14
C ARG A 341 -16.06 -14.52 -6.20
N ALA A 342 -15.56 -13.33 -6.52
CA ALA A 342 -14.46 -13.17 -7.48
C ALA A 342 -13.17 -13.85 -6.97
N ILE A 343 -12.83 -13.64 -5.70
CA ILE A 343 -11.65 -14.25 -5.07
C ILE A 343 -11.79 -15.77 -4.96
N ARG A 344 -12.98 -16.26 -4.60
CA ARG A 344 -13.29 -17.71 -4.62
C ARG A 344 -13.07 -18.32 -6.00
N THR A 345 -13.49 -17.61 -7.04
CA THR A 345 -13.30 -18.03 -8.45
C THR A 345 -11.83 -18.06 -8.83
N PHE A 346 -11.05 -17.05 -8.42
CA PHE A 346 -9.59 -17.01 -8.61
C PHE A 346 -8.92 -18.26 -8.03
N VAL A 347 -9.23 -18.61 -6.76
CA VAL A 347 -8.66 -19.80 -6.12
C VAL A 347 -9.14 -21.08 -6.79
N ALA A 348 -10.45 -21.21 -7.05
CA ALA A 348 -11.00 -22.41 -7.69
C ALA A 348 -10.35 -22.68 -9.06
N ASN A 349 -9.87 -21.63 -9.74
CA ASN A 349 -9.20 -21.69 -11.03
C ASN A 349 -7.67 -21.91 -10.97
N GLY A 350 -7.09 -22.10 -9.78
CA GLY A 350 -5.67 -22.45 -9.62
C GLY A 350 -4.83 -21.40 -8.92
N GLY A 351 -5.41 -20.27 -8.53
CA GLY A 351 -4.71 -19.23 -7.78
C GLY A 351 -4.28 -19.66 -6.38
N LEU A 352 -3.19 -19.08 -5.88
CA LEU A 352 -2.80 -19.13 -4.47
C LEU A 352 -3.32 -17.88 -3.75
N LEU A 353 -4.18 -18.08 -2.76
CA LEU A 353 -4.67 -17.01 -1.88
C LEU A 353 -3.92 -17.06 -0.54
N ILE A 354 -3.35 -15.94 -0.12
CA ILE A 354 -2.66 -15.80 1.17
C ILE A 354 -3.35 -14.70 1.98
N THR A 355 -3.60 -14.93 3.26
CA THR A 355 -4.06 -13.90 4.20
C THR A 355 -3.17 -13.90 5.44
N ASP A 356 -3.03 -12.76 6.10
CA ASP A 356 -2.50 -12.72 7.46
C ASP A 356 -3.57 -13.21 8.45
N TYR A 357 -4.58 -12.42 8.76
CA TYR A 357 -5.59 -12.74 9.77
C TYR A 357 -6.92 -12.02 9.47
N LEU A 358 -8.01 -12.56 10.03
CA LEU A 358 -9.37 -12.02 9.96
C LEU A 358 -9.87 -11.58 8.55
N PRO A 359 -9.66 -12.35 7.47
CA PRO A 359 -10.16 -11.95 6.16
C PRO A 359 -11.69 -11.93 6.15
N ALA A 360 -12.28 -10.83 5.67
CA ALA A 360 -13.69 -10.66 5.37
C ALA A 360 -14.66 -11.06 6.50
N ILE A 361 -14.32 -10.73 7.75
CA ILE A 361 -15.23 -10.89 8.91
C ILE A 361 -16.27 -9.77 9.00
N PHE A 362 -16.10 -8.70 8.24
CA PHE A 362 -17.09 -7.66 8.01
C PHE A 362 -17.50 -7.65 6.54
N ASP A 363 -18.71 -7.17 6.25
CA ASP A 363 -19.06 -6.76 4.88
C ASP A 363 -18.43 -5.41 4.49
N GLU A 364 -18.68 -4.94 3.28
CA GLU A 364 -18.16 -3.69 2.77
C GLU A 364 -18.69 -2.44 3.50
N HIS A 365 -19.77 -2.58 4.26
CA HIS A 365 -20.36 -1.53 5.07
C HIS A 365 -19.81 -1.56 6.51
N GLY A 366 -19.01 -2.56 6.89
CA GLY A 366 -18.44 -2.64 8.23
C GLY A 366 -19.38 -3.28 9.25
N LYS A 367 -20.38 -4.04 8.81
CA LYS A 367 -21.18 -4.90 9.67
C LYS A 367 -20.51 -6.26 9.83
N GLY A 368 -20.50 -6.72 11.08
CA GLY A 368 -19.95 -8.00 11.49
C GLY A 368 -20.69 -9.17 10.87
N ARG A 369 -19.96 -10.23 10.56
CA ARG A 369 -20.51 -11.48 10.05
C ARG A 369 -20.31 -12.59 11.07
N GLU A 370 -21.36 -13.38 11.32
CA GLU A 370 -21.26 -14.62 12.10
C GLU A 370 -20.23 -15.60 11.52
N ARG A 371 -20.07 -15.57 10.18
CA ARG A 371 -19.04 -16.31 9.44
C ARG A 371 -18.40 -15.40 8.41
N GLY A 372 -17.08 -15.37 8.39
CA GLY A 372 -16.35 -14.57 7.41
C GLY A 372 -16.64 -15.05 5.99
N ALA A 373 -16.69 -14.14 5.03
CA ALA A 373 -17.09 -14.43 3.64
C ALA A 373 -16.15 -15.39 2.90
N LEU A 374 -14.94 -15.61 3.46
CA LEU A 374 -13.91 -16.51 2.95
C LEU A 374 -13.56 -17.66 3.91
N ASP A 375 -14.27 -17.82 5.03
CA ASP A 375 -13.94 -18.84 6.04
C ASP A 375 -13.98 -20.25 5.46
N ASP A 376 -14.96 -20.53 4.61
CA ASP A 376 -15.12 -21.81 3.93
C ASP A 376 -14.08 -22.02 2.80
N VAL A 377 -13.53 -20.94 2.24
CA VAL A 377 -12.43 -20.97 1.27
C VAL A 377 -11.14 -21.40 1.98
N PHE A 378 -10.80 -20.73 3.08
CA PHE A 378 -9.63 -21.07 3.89
C PHE A 378 -9.78 -22.35 4.71
N GLY A 379 -11.02 -22.82 4.93
CA GLY A 379 -11.30 -23.98 5.78
C GLY A 379 -11.03 -23.68 7.26
N VAL A 380 -11.47 -22.52 7.74
CA VAL A 380 -11.25 -22.06 9.11
C VAL A 380 -12.54 -22.00 9.91
N GLU A 381 -12.43 -22.29 11.20
CA GLU A 381 -13.48 -22.10 12.19
C GLU A 381 -12.88 -21.26 13.32
N ARG A 382 -13.58 -20.23 13.78
CA ARG A 382 -13.08 -19.29 14.78
C ARG A 382 -14.15 -18.96 15.80
N ASP A 383 -13.71 -18.75 17.04
CA ASP A 383 -14.54 -18.23 18.13
C ASP A 383 -14.00 -16.86 18.52
N LEU A 384 -14.57 -15.80 17.93
CA LEU A 384 -14.10 -14.44 18.12
C LEU A 384 -14.34 -13.92 19.55
N SER A 385 -15.18 -14.59 20.35
CA SER A 385 -15.36 -14.26 21.78
C SER A 385 -14.09 -14.48 22.61
N LYS A 386 -13.14 -15.29 22.12
CA LYS A 386 -11.82 -15.46 22.74
C LYS A 386 -10.89 -14.27 22.52
N GLY A 387 -11.29 -13.32 21.68
CA GLY A 387 -10.54 -12.13 21.33
C GLY A 387 -9.32 -12.40 20.46
N VAL A 388 -8.62 -11.32 20.14
CA VAL A 388 -7.36 -11.31 19.38
C VAL A 388 -6.21 -10.86 20.28
N LEU A 389 -4.98 -11.04 19.81
CA LEU A 389 -3.75 -10.70 20.53
C LEU A 389 -3.71 -11.37 21.92
N ASP A 390 -3.87 -10.57 22.98
CA ASP A 390 -3.90 -11.00 24.38
C ASP A 390 -5.30 -11.31 24.93
N GLY A 391 -6.33 -11.22 24.08
CA GLY A 391 -7.73 -11.41 24.42
C GLY A 391 -8.43 -10.14 24.93
N LYS A 392 -7.71 -9.02 25.00
CA LYS A 392 -8.25 -7.72 25.46
C LYS A 392 -8.06 -6.62 24.43
N ASN A 393 -6.93 -6.61 23.74
CA ASN A 393 -6.59 -5.60 22.75
C ASN A 393 -7.07 -6.01 21.36
N ILE A 394 -7.62 -5.04 20.61
CA ILE A 394 -8.04 -5.19 19.22
C ILE A 394 -7.15 -4.38 18.26
N ALA A 395 -6.56 -3.28 18.74
CA ALA A 395 -5.54 -2.52 18.02
C ALA A 395 -4.17 -3.20 18.17
N GLU A 396 -3.38 -3.27 17.10
CA GLU A 396 -2.00 -3.73 17.18
C GLU A 396 -1.05 -2.63 17.65
N VAL A 397 -1.37 -1.38 17.32
CA VAL A 397 -0.51 -0.22 17.59
C VAL A 397 -1.28 0.75 18.47
N ASN A 398 -0.72 1.04 19.65
CA ASN A 398 -1.25 2.05 20.54
C ASN A 398 -0.65 3.42 20.20
N ALA A 399 -1.42 4.23 19.50
CA ALA A 399 -1.03 5.56 19.07
C ALA A 399 -0.99 6.60 20.21
N GLU A 400 -1.49 6.31 21.42
CA GLU A 400 -1.23 7.16 22.60
C GLU A 400 0.27 7.15 22.97
N PHE A 401 1.02 6.14 22.54
CA PHE A 401 2.47 6.05 22.72
C PHE A 401 3.27 6.55 21.51
N TYR A 402 2.70 7.42 20.67
CA TYR A 402 3.32 7.89 19.43
C TYR A 402 4.73 8.49 19.57
N GLN A 403 5.09 8.98 20.76
CA GLN A 403 6.42 9.54 21.03
C GLN A 403 7.49 8.46 21.27
N ARG A 404 7.10 7.21 21.55
CA ARG A 404 8.01 6.09 21.82
C ARG A 404 8.44 5.39 20.53
N PRO A 405 9.51 4.60 20.48
CA PRO A 405 9.82 3.77 19.31
C PRO A 405 8.69 2.79 18.97
N LEU A 406 8.53 2.41 17.68
CA LEU A 406 7.45 1.52 17.22
C LEU A 406 7.31 0.26 18.08
N ARG A 407 8.42 -0.40 18.45
CA ARG A 407 8.44 -1.61 19.30
C ARG A 407 7.65 -1.45 20.60
N GLU A 408 7.69 -0.27 21.21
CA GLU A 408 7.03 0.03 22.48
C GLU A 408 5.56 0.45 22.32
N ARG A 409 5.12 0.70 21.08
CA ARG A 409 3.71 0.99 20.75
C ARG A 409 2.92 -0.27 20.47
N LEU A 410 3.58 -1.40 20.21
CA LEU A 410 2.93 -2.65 19.80
C LEU A 410 2.24 -3.33 20.99
N MET A 411 0.95 -3.60 20.85
CA MET A 411 0.07 -4.19 21.86
C MET A 411 0.12 -5.72 21.86
N TYR A 412 1.33 -6.28 21.80
CA TYR A 412 1.55 -7.73 21.68
C TYR A 412 1.94 -8.41 23.00
N ASN A 413 1.86 -7.70 24.12
CA ASN A 413 2.11 -8.27 25.44
C ASN A 413 1.01 -9.30 25.75
N GLY A 414 1.37 -10.55 25.98
CA GLY A 414 0.40 -11.63 26.21
C GLY A 414 -0.19 -12.28 24.94
N ALA A 415 0.19 -11.81 23.75
CA ALA A 415 -0.11 -12.50 22.50
C ALA A 415 0.67 -13.82 22.40
N LEU A 416 0.08 -14.84 21.77
CA LEU A 416 0.77 -16.09 21.47
C LEU A 416 1.90 -15.84 20.47
N ARG A 417 3.04 -16.54 20.63
CA ARG A 417 4.20 -16.34 19.78
C ARG A 417 4.98 -17.62 19.56
N HIS A 418 5.70 -17.65 18.44
CA HIS A 418 6.77 -18.61 18.19
C HIS A 418 7.91 -17.91 17.47
N ASN A 419 9.04 -17.80 18.15
CA ASN A 419 10.19 -17.01 17.67
C ASN A 419 9.76 -15.57 17.31
N ALA A 420 10.03 -15.12 16.09
CA ALA A 420 9.68 -13.79 15.61
C ALA A 420 8.22 -13.64 15.14
N PHE A 421 7.45 -14.74 15.13
CA PHE A 421 6.05 -14.74 14.71
C PHE A 421 5.14 -14.44 15.89
N VAL A 422 4.28 -13.43 15.71
CA VAL A 422 3.24 -13.05 16.68
C VAL A 422 1.90 -13.46 16.10
N LEU A 423 1.16 -14.31 16.81
CA LEU A 423 -0.16 -14.76 16.39
C LEU A 423 -1.20 -13.67 16.67
N TYR A 424 -2.17 -13.54 15.77
CA TYR A 424 -3.24 -12.56 15.91
C TYR A 424 -4.49 -13.14 16.57
N GLU A 425 -5.05 -14.23 16.05
CA GLU A 425 -6.25 -14.88 16.59
C GLU A 425 -5.91 -15.97 17.60
N ARG A 426 -6.71 -16.06 18.66
CA ARG A 426 -6.47 -16.96 19.79
C ARG A 426 -7.21 -18.29 19.72
N SER A 427 -8.22 -18.40 18.85
CA SER A 427 -9.14 -19.53 18.77
C SER A 427 -9.28 -20.10 17.36
N LEU A 428 -8.35 -19.74 16.46
CA LEU A 428 -8.41 -20.20 15.08
C LEU A 428 -8.22 -21.72 15.03
N ASN A 429 -9.16 -22.41 14.40
CA ASN A 429 -9.11 -23.83 14.11
C ASN A 429 -9.21 -24.06 12.61
N GLY A 430 -8.67 -25.20 12.17
CA GLY A 430 -8.73 -25.62 10.77
C GLY A 430 -9.67 -26.80 10.60
N ARG A 431 -10.40 -26.79 9.49
CA ARG A 431 -11.23 -27.90 9.01
C ARG A 431 -10.74 -28.31 7.63
N ASN A 432 -10.41 -29.60 7.48
CA ASN A 432 -9.86 -30.14 6.23
C ASN A 432 -8.63 -29.37 5.72
N ALA A 433 -7.80 -28.89 6.65
CA ALA A 433 -6.61 -28.09 6.40
C ALA A 433 -5.43 -28.67 7.19
N THR A 434 -4.23 -28.58 6.62
CA THR A 434 -2.97 -28.91 7.32
C THR A 434 -2.40 -27.64 7.92
N GLY A 435 -1.82 -27.71 9.11
CA GLY A 435 -1.31 -26.49 9.72
C GLY A 435 -0.42 -26.71 10.93
N VAL A 436 0.09 -25.59 11.45
CA VAL A 436 0.91 -25.56 12.65
C VAL A 436 0.11 -24.88 13.75
N ARG A 437 0.07 -25.49 14.93
CA ARG A 437 -0.58 -24.92 16.12
C ARG A 437 0.46 -24.31 17.05
N ILE A 438 0.18 -23.15 17.61
CA ILE A 438 0.97 -22.53 18.67
C ILE A 438 0.03 -22.25 19.84
N GLY A 439 0.27 -22.93 20.96
CA GLY A 439 -0.67 -22.95 22.08
C GLY A 439 -2.02 -23.52 21.64
N GLY A 440 -3.11 -22.80 21.92
CA GLY A 440 -4.47 -23.20 21.58
C GLY A 440 -4.93 -22.85 20.17
N SER A 441 -4.15 -22.11 19.38
CA SER A 441 -4.60 -21.52 18.10
C SER A 441 -3.74 -21.98 16.91
N MET A 442 -4.36 -22.16 15.75
CA MET A 442 -3.63 -22.41 14.51
C MET A 442 -2.85 -21.16 14.11
N ALA A 443 -1.55 -21.30 13.91
CA ALA A 443 -0.63 -20.25 13.48
C ALA A 443 -0.26 -20.33 12.00
N PHE A 444 -0.79 -21.32 11.30
CA PHE A 444 -0.60 -21.52 9.88
C PHE A 444 -1.62 -22.57 9.46
N LEU A 445 -2.37 -22.34 8.40
CA LEU A 445 -3.27 -23.29 7.77
C LEU A 445 -3.09 -23.23 6.26
N GLU A 446 -3.06 -24.41 5.64
CA GLU A 446 -2.99 -24.58 4.20
C GLU A 446 -4.02 -25.61 3.78
N ARG A 447 -4.72 -25.31 2.69
CA ARG A 447 -5.77 -26.15 2.13
C ARG A 447 -5.85 -25.99 0.62
N ASN A 448 -6.25 -27.06 -0.07
CA ASN A 448 -6.64 -26.99 -1.47
C ASN A 448 -8.11 -26.59 -1.59
N PHE A 449 -8.42 -25.71 -2.53
CA PHE A 449 -9.79 -25.27 -2.82
C PHE A 449 -9.97 -25.19 -4.35
N GLY A 450 -10.86 -26.01 -4.90
CA GLY A 450 -10.92 -26.24 -6.35
C GLY A 450 -9.56 -26.70 -6.88
N ARG A 451 -9.03 -26.02 -7.91
CA ARG A 451 -7.70 -26.30 -8.49
C ARG A 451 -6.57 -25.52 -7.82
N GLY A 452 -6.88 -24.57 -6.94
CA GLY A 452 -5.91 -23.71 -6.29
C GLY A 452 -5.70 -24.04 -4.83
N ARG A 453 -5.14 -23.07 -4.12
CA ARG A 453 -4.65 -23.25 -2.76
C ARG A 453 -4.88 -21.99 -1.93
N THR A 454 -5.14 -22.19 -0.64
CA THR A 454 -5.31 -21.12 0.34
C THR A 454 -4.32 -21.31 1.46
N VAL A 455 -3.76 -20.19 1.93
CA VAL A 455 -2.84 -20.12 3.06
C VAL A 455 -3.34 -19.05 4.02
N TYR A 456 -3.64 -19.48 5.24
CA TYR A 456 -3.99 -18.61 6.36
C TYR A 456 -2.82 -18.56 7.32
N LEU A 457 -2.17 -17.41 7.45
CA LEU A 457 -0.97 -17.33 8.28
C LEU A 457 -1.27 -17.11 9.75
N ASN A 458 -2.40 -16.51 10.14
CA ASN A 458 -2.69 -16.09 11.52
C ASN A 458 -1.50 -15.46 12.27
N ILE A 459 -0.63 -14.76 11.55
CA ILE A 459 0.51 -14.04 12.10
C ILE A 459 0.49 -12.64 11.53
N THR A 460 0.80 -11.66 12.38
CA THR A 460 0.98 -10.30 11.90
C THR A 460 2.34 -10.16 11.21
N PRO A 461 2.41 -9.48 10.05
CA PRO A 461 3.68 -9.19 9.39
C PRO A 461 4.45 -8.06 10.09
N ILE A 462 3.80 -7.22 10.91
CA ILE A 462 4.39 -6.00 11.51
C ILE A 462 5.74 -6.25 12.21
N PRO A 463 5.93 -7.32 13.01
CA PRO A 463 7.23 -7.62 13.62
C PRO A 463 8.38 -7.72 12.61
N TYR A 464 8.12 -8.09 11.35
CA TYR A 464 9.11 -8.16 10.28
C TYR A 464 9.92 -6.87 10.15
N LEU A 465 9.25 -5.72 10.23
CA LEU A 465 9.87 -4.39 10.10
C LEU A 465 10.95 -4.16 11.17
N LEU A 466 10.85 -4.81 12.33
CA LEU A 466 11.79 -4.66 13.44
C LEU A 466 12.97 -5.65 13.38
N VAL A 467 12.91 -6.66 12.50
CA VAL A 467 13.85 -7.78 12.47
C VAL A 467 14.38 -8.10 11.07
N ARG A 468 14.21 -7.20 10.08
CA ARG A 468 14.58 -7.43 8.65
C ARG A 468 15.98 -8.02 8.48
N ARG A 469 16.99 -7.48 9.18
CA ARG A 469 18.40 -7.91 9.14
C ARG A 469 18.78 -9.03 10.14
N GLN A 470 17.81 -9.51 10.92
CA GLN A 470 18.03 -10.51 11.96
C GLN A 470 17.49 -11.88 11.52
N ALA A 471 17.80 -12.93 12.29
CA ALA A 471 17.31 -14.29 12.02
C ALA A 471 15.78 -14.37 11.92
N GLY A 472 15.06 -13.52 12.68
CA GLY A 472 13.61 -13.40 12.56
C GLY A 472 13.16 -12.97 11.16
N GLY A 473 13.81 -11.96 10.57
CA GLY A 473 13.51 -11.51 9.21
C GLY A 473 13.81 -12.57 8.16
N GLU A 474 14.91 -13.33 8.35
CA GLU A 474 15.21 -14.49 7.49
C GLU A 474 14.10 -15.55 7.55
N ALA A 475 13.56 -15.81 8.74
CA ALA A 475 12.44 -16.76 8.91
C ALA A 475 11.18 -16.31 8.15
N TYR A 476 10.81 -15.01 8.21
CA TYR A 476 9.69 -14.47 7.43
C TYR A 476 9.93 -14.62 5.92
N ARG A 477 11.11 -14.23 5.42
CA ARG A 477 11.44 -14.36 3.99
C ARG A 477 11.44 -15.82 3.52
N LYS A 478 11.96 -16.73 4.34
CA LYS A 478 11.95 -18.18 4.05
C LYS A 478 10.52 -18.73 4.02
N LEU A 479 9.65 -18.30 4.93
CA LEU A 479 8.24 -18.65 4.92
C LEU A 479 7.59 -18.21 3.61
N ILE A 480 7.68 -16.93 3.25
CA ILE A 480 7.05 -16.41 2.03
C ILE A 480 7.61 -17.06 0.76
N ARG A 481 8.93 -17.19 0.62
CA ARG A 481 9.55 -17.92 -0.51
C ARG A 481 9.09 -19.38 -0.59
N GLY A 482 8.95 -20.04 0.56
CA GLY A 482 8.44 -21.40 0.63
C GLY A 482 6.99 -21.50 0.13
N LEU A 483 6.15 -20.50 0.42
CA LEU A 483 4.77 -20.46 -0.04
C LEU A 483 4.67 -20.16 -1.53
N LEU A 484 5.41 -19.17 -2.02
CA LEU A 484 5.40 -18.77 -3.43
C LEU A 484 6.00 -19.85 -4.35
N SER A 485 7.03 -20.59 -3.89
CA SER A 485 7.63 -21.68 -4.67
C SER A 485 6.67 -22.84 -4.96
N LYS A 486 5.64 -23.05 -4.12
CA LYS A 486 4.59 -24.07 -4.35
C LYS A 486 3.76 -23.82 -5.60
N VAL A 487 3.73 -22.58 -6.10
CA VAL A 487 3.07 -22.21 -7.38
C VAL A 487 4.06 -21.88 -8.49
N GLY A 488 5.33 -22.24 -8.29
CA GLY A 488 6.42 -22.07 -9.26
C GLY A 488 7.05 -20.69 -9.29
N LEU A 489 6.78 -19.84 -8.28
CA LEU A 489 7.38 -18.52 -8.19
C LEU A 489 8.66 -18.56 -7.35
N HIS A 490 9.74 -18.06 -7.97
CA HIS A 490 11.06 -17.94 -7.36
C HIS A 490 11.61 -16.54 -7.68
N PRO A 491 12.46 -15.95 -6.80
CA PRO A 491 13.08 -14.67 -7.10
C PRO A 491 13.80 -14.72 -8.44
N ARG A 492 13.56 -13.74 -9.30
CA ARG A 492 14.19 -13.66 -10.63
C ARG A 492 15.68 -13.33 -10.54
N ILE A 493 16.05 -12.54 -9.52
CA ILE A 493 17.42 -12.11 -9.22
C ILE A 493 17.71 -12.24 -7.73
N ILE A 494 18.90 -12.75 -7.42
CA ILE A 494 19.51 -12.76 -6.09
C ILE A 494 20.72 -11.82 -6.12
N VAL A 495 20.81 -10.92 -5.15
CA VAL A 495 21.96 -10.02 -4.99
C VAL A 495 22.73 -10.43 -3.73
N LYS A 496 24.05 -10.53 -3.82
CA LYS A 496 24.90 -10.95 -2.70
C LYS A 496 26.04 -9.97 -2.44
N ILE A 497 26.37 -9.78 -1.16
CA ILE A 497 27.59 -9.10 -0.68
C ILE A 497 28.38 -10.12 0.14
N GLY A 498 29.69 -10.27 -0.16
CA GLY A 498 30.54 -11.24 0.54
C GLY A 498 30.01 -12.69 0.45
N GLY A 499 29.31 -13.04 -0.64
CA GLY A 499 28.72 -14.36 -0.86
C GLY A 499 27.41 -14.64 -0.12
N LYS A 500 26.91 -13.70 0.70
CA LYS A 500 25.61 -13.81 1.39
C LYS A 500 24.58 -12.94 0.68
N GLU A 501 23.34 -13.43 0.61
CA GLU A 501 22.24 -12.63 0.05
C GLU A 501 22.02 -11.36 0.87
N GLU A 502 21.89 -10.23 0.17
CA GLU A 502 21.58 -8.94 0.77
C GLU A 502 20.10 -8.60 0.48
N PRO A 503 19.19 -8.81 1.44
CA PRO A 503 17.76 -8.56 1.23
C PRO A 503 17.42 -7.09 1.00
N LEU A 504 18.25 -6.15 1.48
CA LEU A 504 17.96 -4.72 1.43
C LEU A 504 18.46 -4.02 0.18
N ILE A 505 18.89 -4.79 -0.83
CA ILE A 505 19.00 -4.32 -2.20
C ILE A 505 17.76 -4.81 -2.93
N GLU A 506 16.83 -3.89 -3.19
CA GLU A 506 15.62 -4.17 -3.94
C GLU A 506 15.92 -4.33 -5.43
N ARG A 507 15.08 -5.13 -6.08
CA ARG A 507 15.19 -5.49 -7.50
C ARG A 507 13.90 -5.10 -8.17
N LEU A 508 13.92 -4.00 -8.91
CA LEU A 508 12.80 -3.56 -9.74
C LEU A 508 13.10 -3.88 -11.19
N ILE A 509 12.12 -4.44 -11.90
CA ILE A 509 12.30 -4.83 -13.30
C ILE A 509 11.31 -4.05 -14.14
N TRP A 510 11.82 -3.44 -15.19
CA TRP A 510 11.06 -2.75 -16.22
C TRP A 510 11.31 -3.41 -17.57
N ARG A 511 10.37 -3.29 -18.49
CA ARG A 511 10.44 -3.90 -19.81
C ARG A 511 9.96 -2.93 -20.88
N HIS A 512 10.76 -2.78 -21.94
CA HIS A 512 10.38 -2.10 -23.16
C HIS A 512 10.68 -3.05 -24.33
N ASP A 513 9.63 -3.50 -25.00
CA ASP A 513 9.70 -4.58 -26.00
C ASP A 513 10.43 -5.83 -25.45
N ASP A 514 11.53 -6.23 -26.08
CA ASP A 514 12.39 -7.37 -25.71
C ASP A 514 13.53 -6.99 -24.75
N THR A 515 13.66 -5.71 -24.40
CA THR A 515 14.70 -5.21 -23.49
C THR A 515 14.15 -5.06 -22.09
N TYR A 516 14.88 -5.59 -21.11
CA TYR A 516 14.57 -5.48 -19.70
C TYR A 516 15.57 -4.53 -19.04
N TYR A 517 15.09 -3.76 -18.07
CA TYR A 517 15.88 -2.90 -17.21
C TYR A 517 15.76 -3.38 -15.76
N LEU A 518 16.86 -3.82 -15.17
CA LEU A 518 16.95 -4.14 -13.75
C LEU A 518 17.47 -2.91 -13.01
N CYS A 519 16.65 -2.35 -12.13
CA CYS A 519 17.08 -1.35 -11.15
C CYS A 519 17.41 -2.05 -9.83
N LEU A 520 18.64 -1.89 -9.37
CA LEU A 520 19.04 -2.24 -8.01
C LEU A 520 19.09 -0.96 -7.18
N ILE A 521 18.37 -0.89 -6.07
CA ILE A 521 18.33 0.28 -5.18
C ILE A 521 18.27 -0.16 -3.72
N ALA A 522 18.84 0.63 -2.82
CA ALA A 522 18.77 0.36 -1.40
C ALA A 522 17.31 0.50 -0.92
N ASN A 523 16.85 -0.45 -0.09
CA ASN A 523 15.47 -0.57 0.33
C ASN A 523 15.26 -0.34 1.84
N PRO A 524 15.45 0.89 2.33
CA PRO A 524 15.27 1.17 3.74
C PRO A 524 13.80 1.26 4.14
N MET A 525 13.55 1.27 5.45
CA MET A 525 12.26 1.69 6.00
C MET A 525 12.24 3.21 6.06
N ARG A 526 11.32 3.86 5.33
CA ARG A 526 11.16 5.32 5.33
C ARG A 526 10.38 5.75 6.57
N ASP A 527 10.84 6.81 7.23
CA ASP A 527 10.07 7.48 8.28
C ASP A 527 8.77 8.07 7.71
N VAL A 528 7.77 8.14 8.56
CA VAL A 528 6.41 8.60 8.29
C VAL A 528 6.31 10.12 8.17
N ASN A 529 7.40 10.81 8.47
CA ASN A 529 7.55 12.25 8.34
C ASN A 529 7.73 12.64 6.87
N ILE A 530 6.88 13.57 6.41
CA ILE A 530 6.84 14.06 5.02
C ILE A 530 8.22 14.56 4.54
N GLY A 531 9.02 15.18 5.41
CA GLY A 531 10.34 15.75 5.10
C GLY A 531 11.57 14.97 5.60
N GLY A 532 11.41 13.73 6.07
CA GLY A 532 12.48 13.00 6.75
C GLY A 532 12.69 11.59 6.24
N VAL A 533 13.94 11.29 5.86
CA VAL A 533 14.45 9.94 5.63
C VAL A 533 15.10 9.49 6.94
N THR A 534 14.33 9.13 7.97
CA THR A 534 14.90 8.44 9.15
C THR A 534 14.92 6.96 8.83
N VAL A 535 15.96 6.61 8.10
CA VAL A 535 16.18 5.30 7.49
C VAL A 535 17.20 4.56 8.34
N GLU A 536 17.05 3.24 8.47
CA GLU A 536 18.14 2.36 8.90
C GLU A 536 19.48 2.86 8.30
N GLU A 537 20.60 2.82 9.02
CA GLU A 537 21.92 3.39 8.64
C GLU A 537 22.59 2.76 7.39
N ILE A 538 21.84 2.54 6.32
CA ILE A 538 22.21 1.80 5.12
C ILE A 538 22.49 2.78 3.97
N ILE A 539 21.84 3.94 3.97
CA ILE A 539 22.03 4.96 2.93
C ILE A 539 23.29 5.76 3.23
N SER A 540 24.27 5.65 2.34
CA SER A 540 25.59 6.29 2.47
C SER A 540 26.27 6.36 1.10
N ASP A 541 27.36 7.11 1.00
CA ASP A 541 28.24 7.08 -0.19
C ASP A 541 29.13 5.82 -0.23
N ALA A 542 28.92 4.85 0.67
CA ALA A 542 29.69 3.61 0.67
C ALA A 542 29.41 2.81 -0.61
N GLN A 543 30.44 2.09 -1.05
CA GLN A 543 30.34 1.17 -2.16
C GLN A 543 30.53 -0.26 -1.69
N SER A 544 29.83 -1.20 -2.31
CA SER A 544 29.95 -2.62 -2.01
C SER A 544 30.10 -3.42 -3.29
N SER A 545 31.03 -4.38 -3.29
CA SER A 545 31.12 -5.38 -4.35
C SER A 545 29.92 -6.32 -4.25
N ILE A 546 29.14 -6.38 -5.31
CA ILE A 546 27.94 -7.21 -5.40
C ILE A 546 28.10 -8.30 -6.44
N THR A 547 27.57 -9.48 -6.11
CA THR A 547 27.29 -10.53 -7.08
C THR A 547 25.81 -10.48 -7.44
N ILE A 548 25.51 -10.34 -8.74
CA ILE A 548 24.16 -10.40 -9.29
C ILE A 548 23.96 -11.79 -9.90
N GLU A 549 22.99 -12.54 -9.39
CA GLU A 549 22.66 -13.89 -9.85
C GLU A 549 21.24 -13.92 -10.44
N PHE A 550 21.14 -14.13 -11.75
CA PHE A 550 19.87 -14.35 -12.44
C PHE A 550 19.50 -15.84 -12.41
N THR A 551 18.23 -16.11 -12.09
CA THR A 551 17.69 -17.49 -12.07
C THR A 551 17.67 -18.11 -13.47
N MET A 552 17.55 -17.29 -14.51
CA MET A 552 17.66 -17.66 -15.92
C MET A 552 18.82 -16.92 -16.58
N PRO A 553 19.53 -17.53 -17.55
CA PRO A 553 20.62 -16.85 -18.23
C PRO A 553 20.12 -15.66 -19.05
N VAL A 554 20.92 -14.60 -19.08
CA VAL A 554 20.62 -13.35 -19.81
C VAL A 554 21.73 -13.05 -20.82
N ARG A 555 21.39 -12.23 -21.81
CA ARG A 555 22.31 -11.69 -22.81
C ARG A 555 22.52 -10.20 -22.61
N ASN A 556 23.70 -9.76 -23.03
CA ASN A 556 24.08 -8.37 -23.18
C ASN A 556 23.86 -7.54 -21.92
N LEU A 557 24.06 -8.15 -20.73
CA LEU A 557 23.90 -7.42 -19.48
C LEU A 557 24.89 -6.25 -19.45
N THR A 558 24.37 -5.04 -19.35
CA THR A 558 25.17 -3.81 -19.39
C THR A 558 24.69 -2.88 -18.29
N ASN A 559 25.59 -2.45 -17.40
CA ASN A 559 25.28 -1.35 -16.48
C ASN A 559 25.25 -0.06 -17.29
N ILE A 560 24.06 0.50 -17.51
CA ILE A 560 23.88 1.63 -18.42
C ILE A 560 24.34 2.95 -17.81
N ARG A 561 24.49 3.04 -16.49
CA ARG A 561 25.04 4.21 -15.81
C ARG A 561 26.55 4.29 -15.94
N SER A 562 27.24 3.16 -15.74
CA SER A 562 28.71 3.09 -15.85
C SER A 562 29.21 2.71 -17.25
N THR A 563 28.30 2.41 -18.19
CA THR A 563 28.57 1.88 -19.53
C THR A 563 29.33 0.54 -19.55
N LYS A 564 29.45 -0.12 -18.39
CA LYS A 564 30.19 -1.37 -18.24
C LYS A 564 29.39 -2.55 -18.81
N HIS A 565 29.92 -3.17 -19.86
CA HIS A 565 29.37 -4.40 -20.43
C HIS A 565 29.81 -5.62 -19.59
N LEU A 566 28.83 -6.33 -19.01
CA LEU A 566 29.04 -7.51 -18.17
C LEU A 566 28.91 -8.83 -18.96
N GLY A 567 28.31 -8.78 -20.16
CA GLY A 567 28.24 -9.91 -21.09
C GLY A 567 27.04 -10.82 -20.89
N ASN A 568 27.23 -12.11 -21.20
CA ASN A 568 26.19 -13.14 -21.19
C ASN A 568 26.42 -14.11 -20.03
N GLY A 569 25.34 -14.61 -19.42
CA GLY A 569 25.45 -15.60 -18.34
C GLY A 569 24.38 -15.46 -17.28
N ARG A 570 24.67 -16.02 -16.10
CA ARG A 570 23.78 -15.96 -14.92
C ARG A 570 24.36 -15.20 -13.75
N ARG A 571 25.68 -15.05 -13.68
CA ARG A 571 26.38 -14.52 -12.52
C ARG A 571 27.34 -13.44 -12.95
N PHE A 572 27.21 -12.27 -12.35
CA PHE A 572 27.97 -11.09 -12.71
C PHE A 572 28.48 -10.39 -11.45
N GLN A 573 29.60 -9.68 -11.57
CA GLN A 573 30.19 -8.89 -10.50
C GLN A 573 30.14 -7.41 -10.86
N ASP A 574 29.65 -6.60 -9.94
CA ASP A 574 29.64 -5.16 -10.10
C ASP A 574 29.78 -4.43 -8.76
N VAL A 575 29.83 -3.11 -8.82
CA VAL A 575 29.86 -2.25 -7.63
C VAL A 575 28.49 -1.60 -7.43
N PHE A 576 27.99 -1.66 -6.21
CA PHE A 576 26.74 -1.03 -5.79
C PHE A 576 27.03 0.19 -4.92
N ASN A 577 26.37 1.32 -5.21
CA ASN A 577 26.41 2.53 -4.40
C ASN A 577 25.14 2.59 -3.54
N TRP A 578 25.28 2.70 -2.22
CA TRP A 578 24.14 2.66 -1.30
C TRP A 578 23.24 3.90 -1.33
N CYS A 579 23.65 4.99 -1.99
CA CYS A 579 22.84 6.19 -2.18
C CYS A 579 22.29 6.38 -3.60
N GLU A 580 22.50 5.43 -4.52
CA GLU A 580 22.05 5.56 -5.91
C GLU A 580 21.55 4.22 -6.47
N ALA A 581 20.81 4.26 -7.59
CA ALA A 581 20.41 3.03 -8.27
C ALA A 581 21.51 2.54 -9.21
N ASN A 582 21.75 1.23 -9.28
CA ASN A 582 22.34 0.66 -10.50
C ASN A 582 21.22 0.33 -11.47
N ILE A 583 21.43 0.61 -12.76
CA ILE A 583 20.47 0.25 -13.81
C ILE A 583 21.19 -0.60 -14.85
N TYR A 584 20.63 -1.78 -15.12
CA TYR A 584 21.17 -2.73 -16.08
C TYR A 584 20.17 -2.97 -17.20
N SER A 585 20.61 -2.89 -18.46
CA SER A 585 19.84 -3.42 -19.58
C SER A 585 20.23 -4.87 -19.86
N PHE A 586 19.27 -5.71 -20.23
CA PHE A 586 19.51 -7.10 -20.64
C PHE A 586 18.38 -7.68 -21.48
N GLN A 587 18.64 -8.81 -22.14
CA GLN A 587 17.61 -9.66 -22.74
C GLN A 587 17.61 -11.05 -22.10
N PRO A 588 16.45 -11.60 -21.69
CA PRO A 588 16.36 -12.99 -21.26
C PRO A 588 16.79 -13.94 -22.39
N MET A 589 17.59 -14.98 -22.08
CA MET A 589 17.75 -16.08 -23.03
C MET A 589 16.48 -16.92 -22.99
N ALA A 590 15.78 -17.01 -24.12
CA ALA A 590 14.61 -17.87 -24.25
C ALA A 590 14.90 -19.26 -23.68
N LYS A 591 13.91 -19.87 -23.01
CA LYS A 591 13.95 -21.31 -22.75
C LYS A 591 14.13 -22.00 -24.09
N SER A 592 15.24 -22.72 -24.27
CA SER A 592 15.31 -23.80 -25.25
C SER A 592 14.01 -24.59 -25.08
N LYS A 593 13.14 -24.59 -26.10
CA LYS A 593 11.95 -25.46 -26.12
C LYS A 593 12.50 -26.88 -25.97
N ARG A 594 12.37 -27.43 -24.76
CA ARG A 594 12.57 -28.84 -24.47
C ARG A 594 11.28 -29.37 -23.90
#